data_AF-A0AA47M7U6-F1
#
_entry.id   AF-A0AA47M7U6-F1
#
_cell.length_a   1.000
_cell.length_b   1.000
_cell.length_c   1.000
_cell.angle_alpha   90.00
_cell.angle_beta   90.00
_cell.angle_gamma   90.00
#
_symmetry.space_group_name_H-M   'P 1'
#
loop_
_entity.id
_entity.type
_entity.pdbx_description
1 polymer ?
#
loop_
_entity_poly.entity_id
_entity_poly.type
_entity_poly.pdbx_seq_one_letter_code
_entity_poly.pdbx_strand_id
1 'polypeptide(L)'
;MDAKDKRASMSELQEQTRYLTGENSRLQEEKQHLSTRVLYLEGRVSHLSASNTHLASKLGQVEEDKLKVSRELVEEKLELNAMREVWEGERFQLRNQVLNQEVVIAQLEEERDRLCKELQLLLSRLQVAEESSAAQSEEQHKRSLEVPPCRPLQEQQLSILEGELQHISTLINTLSHHRVKPEDLAALDQEQRNMEQNLLVSQQELRGAVEEMRREYEDQRLRLEDRALVMGKEQQKQREAIQRIQQRLSEQSPSSEGQLAELEKENSRLQLQVKHLNEEYRARLVCYLHDLADCMDRLGVDGKGGGGGGEEEQGEKKRRKMFVFVEGMLQEVRSSYRSREEQLAAAARSYKKKLQRLSRIQQRLLVAYRVQREQILCQPESGLDPGAPEAHFSLEDPEGPQHPELHTAQETIRAQGNPGQTSEEAKVDMEEHQKEMTPSVLSPINQSMYFIVKGMIFSKQEVYEKERAQLITRATVAEGQVLELQQYIDNHLGR
;
A
#
# COMPACT_ATOMS: atom_id res chain seq x y z
N MET A 1 84.72 50.56 -79.45
CA MET A 1 83.47 50.39 -78.69
C MET A 1 82.84 49.13 -79.22
N ASP A 2 83.26 48.01 -78.63
CA ASP A 2 83.49 46.78 -79.37
C ASP A 2 82.27 45.87 -79.30
N ALA A 3 81.98 45.20 -80.43
CA ALA A 3 80.83 44.30 -80.55
C ALA A 3 80.85 43.12 -79.56
N LYS A 4 82.01 42.81 -78.95
CA LYS A 4 82.17 41.75 -77.95
C LYS A 4 81.61 42.14 -76.57
N ASP A 5 81.86 43.36 -76.10
CA ASP A 5 81.35 43.82 -74.79
C ASP A 5 79.82 43.96 -74.80
N LYS A 6 79.27 44.42 -75.93
CA LYS A 6 77.81 44.45 -76.15
C LYS A 6 77.19 43.04 -76.14
N ARG A 7 77.91 42.02 -76.61
CA ARG A 7 77.44 40.63 -76.65
C ARG A 7 77.50 39.98 -75.27
N ALA A 8 78.52 40.28 -74.46
CA ALA A 8 78.63 39.83 -73.08
C ALA A 8 77.52 40.45 -72.20
N SER A 9 77.34 41.78 -72.26
CA SER A 9 76.24 42.47 -71.55
C SER A 9 74.85 41.98 -71.98
N MET A 10 74.66 41.67 -73.27
CA MET A 10 73.41 41.07 -73.75
C MET A 10 73.19 39.64 -73.22
N SER A 11 74.25 38.85 -73.03
CA SER A 11 74.18 37.51 -72.46
C SER A 11 73.81 37.54 -70.97
N GLU A 12 74.40 38.46 -70.20
CA GLU A 12 74.07 38.65 -68.78
C GLU A 12 72.62 39.10 -68.58
N LEU A 13 72.14 40.03 -69.42
CA LEU A 13 70.73 40.44 -69.42
C LEU A 13 69.79 39.29 -69.78
N GLN A 14 70.18 38.43 -70.72
CA GLN A 14 69.40 37.24 -71.08
C GLN A 14 69.34 36.24 -69.91
N GLU A 15 70.42 36.06 -69.18
CA GLU A 15 70.48 35.18 -68.01
C GLU A 15 69.64 35.73 -66.84
N GLN A 16 69.74 37.03 -66.57
CA GLN A 16 68.87 37.71 -65.60
C GLN A 16 67.39 37.61 -65.98
N THR A 17 67.05 37.78 -67.26
CA THR A 17 65.67 37.64 -67.74
C THR A 17 65.16 36.21 -67.55
N ARG A 18 65.99 35.19 -67.81
CA ARG A 18 65.64 33.78 -67.57
C ARG A 18 65.45 33.50 -66.08
N TYR A 19 66.32 34.02 -65.21
CA TYR A 19 66.20 33.87 -63.76
C TYR A 19 64.89 34.49 -63.24
N LEU A 20 64.61 35.74 -63.59
CA LEU A 20 63.38 36.44 -63.20
C LEU A 20 62.13 35.75 -63.76
N THR A 21 62.22 35.14 -64.95
CA THR A 21 61.10 34.36 -65.51
C THR A 21 60.85 33.09 -64.69
N GLY A 22 61.90 32.37 -64.30
CA GLY A 22 61.80 31.18 -63.45
C GLY A 22 61.32 31.48 -62.03
N GLU A 23 61.75 32.60 -61.46
CA GLU A 23 61.26 33.06 -60.16
C GLU A 23 59.78 33.47 -60.22
N ASN A 24 59.38 34.18 -61.27
CA ASN A 24 57.97 34.51 -61.50
C ASN A 24 57.09 33.25 -61.66
N SER A 25 57.55 32.21 -62.37
CA SER A 25 56.78 30.97 -62.48
C SER A 25 56.65 30.26 -61.13
N ARG A 26 57.72 30.22 -60.32
CA ARG A 26 57.66 29.66 -58.95
C ARG A 26 56.69 30.42 -58.06
N LEU A 27 56.75 31.76 -58.06
CA LEU A 27 55.82 32.60 -57.29
C LEU A 27 54.37 32.39 -57.75
N GLN A 28 54.15 32.14 -59.04
CA GLN A 28 52.81 31.86 -59.57
C GLN A 28 52.29 30.49 -59.12
N GLU A 29 53.14 29.46 -59.06
CA GLU A 29 52.81 28.15 -58.48
C GLU A 29 52.49 28.27 -56.97
N GLU A 30 53.31 28.99 -56.21
CA GLU A 30 53.06 29.24 -54.78
C GLU A 30 51.74 30.00 -54.56
N LYS A 31 51.46 31.02 -55.37
CA LYS A 31 50.18 31.75 -55.34
C LYS A 31 49.00 30.82 -55.62
N GLN A 32 49.11 29.91 -56.60
CA GLN A 32 48.07 28.93 -56.90
C GLN A 32 47.85 27.97 -55.72
N HIS A 33 48.94 27.46 -55.13
CA HIS A 33 48.86 26.59 -53.95
C HIS A 33 48.25 27.31 -52.72
N LEU A 34 48.61 28.57 -52.49
CA LEU A 34 47.97 29.37 -51.44
C LEU A 34 46.48 29.60 -51.73
N SER A 35 46.12 29.86 -52.99
CA SER A 35 44.72 30.03 -53.39
C SER A 35 43.89 28.77 -53.15
N THR A 36 44.40 27.58 -53.48
CA THR A 36 43.68 26.32 -53.22
C THR A 36 43.54 26.05 -51.71
N ARG A 37 44.58 26.38 -50.94
CA ARG A 37 44.54 26.27 -49.48
C ARG A 37 43.54 27.24 -48.84
N VAL A 38 43.42 28.47 -49.36
CA VAL A 38 42.41 29.45 -48.91
C VAL A 38 41.00 28.91 -49.17
N LEU A 39 40.71 28.43 -50.38
CA LEU A 39 39.40 27.85 -50.70
C LEU A 39 39.04 26.65 -49.80
N TYR A 40 40.02 25.79 -49.50
CA TYR A 40 39.83 24.69 -48.58
C TYR A 40 39.48 25.16 -47.15
N LEU A 41 40.19 26.18 -46.65
CA LEU A 41 39.93 26.76 -45.34
C LEU A 41 38.56 27.45 -45.29
N GLU A 42 38.18 28.18 -46.34
CA GLU A 42 36.85 28.81 -46.46
C GLU A 42 35.72 27.76 -46.45
N GLY A 43 35.89 26.64 -47.15
CA GLY A 43 34.96 25.52 -47.10
C GLY A 43 34.83 24.94 -45.69
N ARG A 44 35.96 24.72 -44.99
CA ARG A 44 35.96 24.25 -43.60
C ARG A 44 35.27 25.22 -42.65
N VAL A 45 35.53 26.52 -42.77
CA VAL A 45 34.87 27.55 -41.95
C VAL A 45 33.37 27.56 -42.20
N SER A 46 32.94 27.43 -43.46
CA SER A 46 31.52 27.35 -43.82
C SER A 46 30.84 26.12 -43.20
N HIS A 47 31.47 24.95 -43.27
CA HIS A 47 30.96 23.74 -42.62
C HIS A 47 30.89 23.86 -41.09
N LEU A 48 31.92 24.43 -40.47
CA LEU A 48 31.94 24.67 -39.02
C LEU A 48 30.84 25.65 -38.60
N SER A 49 30.62 26.71 -39.38
CA SER A 49 29.54 27.67 -39.15
C SER A 49 28.16 26.99 -39.23
N ALA A 50 27.91 26.21 -40.28
CA ALA A 50 26.65 25.48 -40.43
C ALA A 50 26.40 24.48 -39.28
N SER A 51 27.44 23.72 -38.91
CA SER A 51 27.37 22.79 -37.77
C SER A 51 27.07 23.54 -36.47
N ASN A 52 27.75 24.67 -36.22
CA ASN A 52 27.52 25.50 -35.04
C ASN A 52 26.09 26.05 -34.98
N THR A 53 25.54 26.54 -36.10
CA THR A 53 24.14 27.02 -36.15
C THR A 53 23.13 25.91 -35.88
N HIS A 54 23.38 24.71 -36.39
CA HIS A 54 22.52 23.56 -36.16
C HIS A 54 22.58 23.07 -34.71
N LEU A 55 23.77 23.07 -34.09
CA LEU A 55 23.93 22.77 -32.67
C LEU A 55 23.25 23.81 -31.78
N ALA A 56 23.36 25.10 -32.10
CA ALA A 56 22.68 26.17 -31.37
C ALA A 56 21.15 26.04 -31.44
N SER A 57 20.60 25.72 -32.62
CA SER A 57 19.16 25.45 -32.77
C SER A 57 18.70 24.22 -31.98
N LYS A 58 19.47 23.11 -32.01
CA LYS A 58 19.18 21.93 -31.20
C LYS A 58 19.21 22.22 -29.70
N LEU A 59 20.19 22.99 -29.25
CA LEU A 59 20.28 23.41 -27.85
C LEU A 59 19.05 24.22 -27.45
N GLY A 60 18.64 25.18 -28.28
CA GLY A 60 17.43 25.98 -28.05
C GLY A 60 16.17 25.11 -27.92
N GLN A 61 15.99 24.11 -28.81
CA GLN A 61 14.86 23.19 -28.72
C GLN A 61 14.88 22.38 -27.41
N VAL A 62 16.05 21.86 -27.01
CA VAL A 62 16.19 21.11 -25.77
C VAL A 62 15.89 21.97 -24.54
N GLU A 63 16.30 23.24 -24.56
CA GLU A 63 15.97 24.20 -23.49
C GLU A 63 14.47 24.50 -23.43
N GLU A 64 13.82 24.67 -24.59
CA GLU A 64 12.37 24.86 -24.67
C GLU A 64 11.60 23.64 -24.17
N ASP A 65 11.97 22.43 -24.61
CA ASP A 65 11.38 21.17 -24.16
C ASP A 65 11.56 20.98 -22.65
N LYS A 66 12.75 21.32 -22.11
CA LYS A 66 13.02 21.28 -20.67
C LYS A 66 12.11 22.25 -19.91
N LEU A 67 11.93 23.47 -20.42
CA LEU A 67 11.05 24.45 -19.80
C LEU A 67 9.59 23.99 -19.84
N LYS A 68 9.16 23.38 -20.95
CA LYS A 68 7.82 22.80 -21.09
C LYS A 68 7.56 21.70 -20.06
N VAL A 69 8.45 20.71 -19.96
CA VAL A 69 8.35 19.64 -18.94
C VAL A 69 8.38 20.22 -17.52
N SER A 70 9.20 21.23 -17.27
CA SER A 70 9.24 21.87 -15.94
C SER A 70 7.95 22.60 -15.58
N ARG A 71 7.24 23.16 -16.57
CA ARG A 71 5.94 23.80 -16.40
C ARG A 71 4.86 22.77 -16.10
N GLU A 72 4.77 21.72 -16.93
CA GLU A 72 3.82 20.62 -16.75
C GLU A 72 3.97 19.98 -15.36
N LEU A 73 5.21 19.78 -14.89
CA LEU A 73 5.47 19.27 -13.54
C LEU A 73 4.97 20.20 -12.42
N VAL A 74 5.03 21.52 -12.61
CA VAL A 74 4.49 22.48 -11.63
C VAL A 74 2.97 22.48 -11.65
N GLU A 75 2.36 22.42 -12.84
CA GLU A 75 0.91 22.31 -13.01
C GLU A 75 0.37 21.04 -12.32
N GLU A 76 0.97 19.88 -12.57
CA GLU A 76 0.59 18.63 -11.88
C GLU A 76 0.74 18.73 -10.35
N LYS A 77 1.79 19.40 -9.85
CA LYS A 77 1.95 19.62 -8.41
C LYS A 77 0.88 20.51 -7.82
N LEU A 78 0.44 21.52 -8.56
CA LEU A 78 -0.66 22.40 -8.13
C LEU A 78 -1.98 21.61 -8.12
N GLU A 79 -2.25 20.81 -9.13
CA GLU A 79 -3.45 19.95 -9.18
C GLU A 79 -3.46 18.92 -8.03
N LEU A 80 -2.34 18.25 -7.78
CA LEU A 80 -2.21 17.32 -6.65
C LEU A 80 -2.41 18.03 -5.30
N ASN A 81 -1.93 19.26 -5.16
CA ASN A 81 -2.15 20.02 -3.93
C ASN A 81 -3.61 20.47 -3.79
N ALA A 82 -4.25 20.93 -4.86
CA ALA A 82 -5.66 21.29 -4.86
C ALA A 82 -6.54 20.09 -4.47
N MET A 83 -6.25 18.91 -5.04
CA MET A 83 -6.95 17.68 -4.65
C MET A 83 -6.70 17.35 -3.18
N ARG A 84 -5.46 17.43 -2.69
CA ARG A 84 -5.12 17.21 -1.27
C ARG A 84 -5.93 18.13 -0.34
N GLU A 85 -6.04 19.40 -0.66
CA GLU A 85 -6.80 20.37 0.13
C GLU A 85 -8.29 19.99 0.23
N VAL A 86 -8.89 19.52 -0.88
CA VAL A 86 -10.26 18.98 -0.88
C VAL A 86 -10.38 17.76 0.02
N TRP A 87 -9.48 16.78 -0.12
CA TRP A 87 -9.47 15.58 0.72
C TRP A 87 -9.31 15.91 2.21
N GLU A 88 -8.46 16.88 2.54
CA GLU A 88 -8.25 17.32 3.91
C GLU A 88 -9.50 18.02 4.48
N GLY A 89 -10.21 18.80 3.65
CA GLY A 89 -11.49 19.40 3.99
C GLY A 89 -12.57 18.36 4.25
N GLU A 90 -12.75 17.38 3.35
CA GLU A 90 -13.71 16.29 3.53
C GLU A 90 -13.38 15.45 4.77
N ARG A 91 -12.10 15.14 4.98
CA ARG A 91 -11.64 14.41 6.17
C ARG A 91 -11.92 15.19 7.46
N PHE A 92 -11.82 16.52 7.44
CA PHE A 92 -12.21 17.35 8.58
C PHE A 92 -13.72 17.31 8.81
N GLN A 93 -14.53 17.43 7.77
CA GLN A 93 -16.00 17.35 7.87
C GLN A 93 -16.46 15.99 8.41
N LEU A 94 -15.92 14.90 7.89
CA LEU A 94 -16.24 13.54 8.35
C LEU A 94 -15.83 13.32 9.80
N ARG A 95 -14.63 13.77 10.21
CA ARG A 95 -14.20 13.69 11.61
C ARG A 95 -15.14 14.45 12.54
N ASN A 96 -15.60 15.62 12.12
CA ASN A 96 -16.56 16.41 12.91
C ASN A 96 -17.94 15.71 12.98
N GLN A 97 -18.37 15.06 11.90
CA GLN A 97 -19.60 14.27 11.91
C GLN A 97 -19.51 13.05 12.84
N VAL A 98 -18.38 12.33 12.82
CA VAL A 98 -18.13 11.21 13.75
C VAL A 98 -18.16 11.70 15.19
N LEU A 99 -17.46 12.80 15.51
CA LEU A 99 -17.46 13.36 16.87
C LEU A 99 -18.88 13.75 17.33
N ASN A 100 -19.69 14.36 16.45
CA ASN A 100 -21.08 14.68 16.78
C ASN A 100 -21.92 13.41 17.02
N GLN A 101 -21.69 12.35 16.23
CA GLN A 101 -22.36 11.06 16.44
C GLN A 101 -21.92 10.40 17.75
N GLU A 102 -20.64 10.46 18.11
CA GLU A 102 -20.12 9.97 19.39
C GLU A 102 -20.78 10.69 20.58
N VAL A 103 -20.98 12.01 20.50
CA VAL A 103 -21.70 12.78 21.52
C VAL A 103 -23.15 12.31 21.65
N VAL A 104 -23.86 12.10 20.53
CA VAL A 104 -25.25 11.60 20.56
C VAL A 104 -25.31 10.18 21.11
N ILE A 105 -24.37 9.30 20.75
CA ILE A 105 -24.28 7.94 21.28
C ILE A 105 -24.08 7.97 22.79
N ALA A 106 -23.16 8.80 23.29
CA ALA A 106 -22.92 8.95 24.72
C ALA A 106 -24.19 9.41 25.48
N GLN A 107 -24.97 10.33 24.91
CA GLN A 107 -26.25 10.76 25.48
C GLN A 107 -27.27 9.63 25.55
N LEU A 108 -27.39 8.83 24.47
CA LEU A 108 -28.30 7.68 24.43
C LEU A 108 -27.88 6.57 25.40
N GLU A 109 -26.57 6.36 25.58
CA GLU A 109 -26.05 5.42 26.57
C GLU A 109 -26.37 5.86 28.00
N GLU A 110 -26.25 7.15 28.30
CA GLU A 110 -26.69 7.69 29.60
C GLU A 110 -28.19 7.50 29.82
N GLU A 111 -29.03 7.76 28.81
CA GLU A 111 -30.49 7.54 28.91
C GLU A 111 -30.84 6.07 29.12
N ARG A 112 -30.20 5.16 28.38
CA ARG A 112 -30.33 3.71 28.57
C ARG A 112 -29.99 3.34 30.01
N ASP A 113 -28.87 3.82 30.54
CA ASP A 113 -28.42 3.49 31.89
C ASP A 113 -29.36 4.04 32.97
N ARG A 114 -29.95 5.22 32.75
CA ARG A 114 -31.00 5.77 33.63
C ARG A 114 -32.25 4.88 33.62
N LEU A 115 -32.75 4.50 32.45
CA LEU A 115 -33.92 3.62 32.31
C LEU A 115 -33.66 2.22 32.89
N CYS A 116 -32.46 1.67 32.72
CA CYS A 116 -32.08 0.39 33.34
C CYS A 116 -32.13 0.46 34.87
N LYS A 117 -31.66 1.56 35.48
CA LYS A 117 -31.76 1.77 36.93
C LYS A 117 -33.21 1.90 37.39
N GLU A 118 -34.05 2.63 36.65
CA GLU A 118 -35.47 2.75 36.95
C GLU A 118 -36.20 1.40 36.86
N LEU A 119 -35.93 0.60 35.84
CA LEU A 119 -36.49 -0.75 35.70
C LEU A 119 -36.09 -1.65 36.87
N GLN A 120 -34.83 -1.61 37.31
CA GLN A 120 -34.37 -2.35 38.49
C GLN A 120 -35.09 -1.92 39.78
N LEU A 121 -35.32 -0.61 39.95
CA LEU A 121 -36.08 -0.07 41.08
C LEU A 121 -37.55 -0.50 41.04
N LEU A 122 -38.18 -0.56 39.87
CA LEU A 122 -39.56 -1.03 39.74
C LEU A 122 -39.67 -2.54 39.97
N LEU A 123 -38.73 -3.34 39.45
CA LEU A 123 -38.69 -4.78 39.68
C LEU A 123 -38.56 -5.12 41.16
N SER A 124 -37.66 -4.45 41.88
CA SER A 124 -37.51 -4.65 43.33
C SER A 124 -38.76 -4.26 44.12
N ARG A 125 -39.46 -3.17 43.74
CA ARG A 125 -40.74 -2.80 44.35
C ARG A 125 -41.84 -3.83 44.10
N LEU A 126 -41.88 -4.41 42.90
CA LEU A 126 -42.87 -5.40 42.50
C LEU A 126 -42.64 -6.71 43.26
N GLN A 127 -41.39 -7.16 43.39
CA GLN A 127 -41.02 -8.33 44.21
C GLN A 127 -41.50 -8.17 45.67
N VAL A 128 -41.27 -7.01 46.29
CA VAL A 128 -41.73 -6.75 47.67
C VAL A 128 -43.26 -6.78 47.76
N ALA A 129 -43.97 -6.26 46.76
CA ALA A 129 -45.43 -6.30 46.73
C ALA A 129 -45.95 -7.74 46.59
N GLU A 130 -45.35 -8.55 45.71
CA GLU A 130 -45.67 -9.96 45.53
C GLU A 130 -45.47 -10.76 46.83
N GLU A 131 -44.31 -10.61 47.48
CA GLU A 131 -44.01 -11.24 48.77
C GLU A 131 -45.03 -10.85 49.85
N SER A 132 -45.41 -9.57 49.91
CA SER A 132 -46.41 -9.09 50.87
C SER A 132 -47.82 -9.64 50.60
N SER A 133 -48.21 -9.82 49.33
CA SER A 133 -49.51 -10.37 48.94
C SER A 133 -49.61 -11.87 49.21
N ALA A 134 -48.52 -12.61 49.01
CA ALA A 134 -48.42 -14.03 49.33
C ALA A 134 -48.59 -14.26 50.84
N ALA A 135 -47.92 -13.45 51.67
CA ALA A 135 -48.05 -13.52 53.13
C ALA A 135 -49.49 -13.26 53.62
N GLN A 136 -50.22 -12.32 53.00
CA GLN A 136 -51.63 -12.03 53.34
C GLN A 136 -52.58 -13.17 52.96
N SER A 137 -52.36 -13.82 51.81
CA SER A 137 -53.18 -14.96 51.35
C SER A 137 -53.06 -16.17 52.27
N GLU A 138 -51.84 -16.48 52.74
CA GLU A 138 -51.61 -17.55 53.72
C GLU A 138 -52.30 -17.30 55.06
N GLU A 139 -52.37 -16.03 55.49
CA GLU A 139 -53.03 -15.64 56.74
C GLU A 139 -54.56 -15.77 56.66
N GLN A 140 -55.16 -15.45 55.51
CA GLN A 140 -56.59 -15.63 55.25
C GLN A 140 -57.00 -17.10 55.15
N HIS A 141 -56.13 -17.97 54.62
CA HIS A 141 -56.39 -19.41 54.53
C HIS A 141 -56.46 -20.07 55.92
N LYS A 142 -55.65 -19.62 56.88
CA LYS A 142 -55.65 -20.14 58.25
C LYS A 142 -56.94 -19.81 59.03
N ARG A 143 -57.57 -18.66 58.77
CA ARG A 143 -58.80 -18.23 59.44
C ARG A 143 -60.07 -18.93 58.93
N SER A 144 -60.05 -19.50 57.72
CA SER A 144 -61.24 -20.11 57.10
C SER A 144 -61.54 -21.55 57.56
N LEU A 145 -60.66 -22.20 58.35
CA LEU A 145 -60.81 -23.61 58.76
C LEU A 145 -61.59 -23.85 60.08
N GLU A 146 -62.09 -22.82 60.78
CA GLU A 146 -62.56 -22.94 62.19
C GLU A 146 -64.09 -22.94 62.46
N VAL A 147 -65.00 -23.20 61.50
CA VAL A 147 -66.47 -23.09 61.78
C VAL A 147 -67.24 -24.41 61.57
N PRO A 148 -67.96 -24.97 62.60
CA PRO A 148 -68.79 -26.16 62.44
C PRO A 148 -70.31 -25.86 62.25
N PRO A 149 -71.10 -26.80 61.66
CA PRO A 149 -72.50 -26.54 61.25
C PRO A 149 -73.55 -27.40 62.00
N CYS A 150 -74.77 -26.89 62.19
CA CYS A 150 -75.93 -27.69 62.59
C CYS A 150 -77.17 -27.47 61.70
N ARG A 151 -77.88 -28.58 61.47
CA ARG A 151 -79.05 -28.83 60.63
C ARG A 151 -80.38 -28.75 61.43
N PRO A 152 -81.55 -28.78 60.75
CA PRO A 152 -82.82 -28.27 61.26
C PRO A 152 -83.76 -29.38 61.79
N LEU A 153 -84.69 -29.03 62.69
CA LEU A 153 -85.86 -29.86 63.04
C LEU A 153 -87.12 -29.00 63.18
N GLN A 154 -87.83 -29.03 62.06
CA GLN A 154 -89.25 -29.03 61.78
C GLN A 154 -90.28 -29.25 62.92
N GLU A 155 -91.43 -28.57 62.73
CA GLU A 155 -92.79 -28.93 63.17
C GLU A 155 -93.24 -28.58 64.61
N GLN A 156 -93.37 -27.28 64.88
CA GLN A 156 -94.43 -26.75 65.74
C GLN A 156 -94.85 -25.34 65.29
N GLN A 157 -95.08 -25.13 63.99
CA GLN A 157 -95.22 -23.77 63.45
C GLN A 157 -96.53 -23.48 62.69
N LEU A 158 -97.47 -24.42 62.55
CA LEU A 158 -98.69 -24.12 61.78
C LEU A 158 -99.68 -23.16 62.48
N SER A 159 -99.55 -22.94 63.80
CA SER A 159 -100.29 -21.89 64.49
C SER A 159 -99.49 -20.58 64.62
N ILE A 160 -98.17 -20.64 64.49
CA ILE A 160 -97.29 -19.47 64.45
C ILE A 160 -97.32 -18.86 63.05
N LEU A 161 -97.44 -19.68 62.00
CA LEU A 161 -97.50 -19.27 60.60
C LEU A 161 -98.69 -18.36 60.28
N GLU A 162 -99.83 -18.47 60.97
CA GLU A 162 -100.98 -17.59 60.72
C GLU A 162 -100.77 -16.18 61.31
N GLY A 163 -100.13 -16.09 62.48
CA GLY A 163 -99.68 -14.82 63.06
C GLY A 163 -98.49 -14.23 62.31
N GLU A 164 -97.55 -15.07 61.87
CA GLU A 164 -96.46 -14.70 60.99
C GLU A 164 -96.95 -14.33 59.60
N LEU A 165 -98.03 -14.91 59.06
CA LEU A 165 -98.61 -14.50 57.77
C LEU A 165 -99.24 -13.11 57.85
N GLN A 166 -99.84 -12.74 58.98
CA GLN A 166 -100.34 -11.37 59.21
C GLN A 166 -99.18 -10.39 59.46
N HIS A 167 -98.13 -10.82 60.16
CA HIS A 167 -96.92 -10.02 60.34
C HIS A 167 -96.15 -9.86 59.02
N ILE A 168 -96.03 -10.91 58.21
CA ILE A 168 -95.48 -10.92 56.86
C ILE A 168 -96.37 -10.09 55.94
N SER A 169 -97.70 -10.11 56.07
CA SER A 169 -98.60 -9.26 55.29
C SER A 169 -98.42 -7.76 55.62
N THR A 170 -98.22 -7.42 56.90
CA THR A 170 -97.89 -6.05 57.32
C THR A 170 -96.45 -5.65 56.99
N LEU A 171 -95.49 -6.58 57.04
CA LEU A 171 -94.11 -6.40 56.57
C LEU A 171 -94.06 -6.23 55.05
N ILE A 172 -94.86 -6.98 54.29
CA ILE A 172 -95.00 -6.86 52.84
C ILE A 172 -95.66 -5.53 52.48
N ASN A 173 -96.65 -5.06 53.23
CA ASN A 173 -97.28 -3.76 53.00
C ASN A 173 -96.36 -2.58 53.37
N THR A 174 -95.49 -2.73 54.36
CA THR A 174 -94.47 -1.71 54.70
C THR A 174 -93.27 -1.75 53.74
N LEU A 175 -92.83 -2.93 53.32
CA LEU A 175 -91.81 -3.11 52.27
C LEU A 175 -92.34 -2.75 50.87
N SER A 176 -93.65 -2.86 50.61
CA SER A 176 -94.25 -2.43 49.34
C SER A 176 -94.33 -0.91 49.20
N HIS A 177 -94.39 -0.17 50.32
CA HIS A 177 -94.24 1.28 50.35
C HIS A 177 -92.78 1.75 50.15
N HIS A 178 -91.82 0.82 50.18
CA HIS A 178 -90.41 1.04 49.79
C HIS A 178 -90.08 0.51 48.40
N ARG A 179 -91.08 0.26 47.54
CA ARG A 179 -90.80 0.05 46.11
C ARG A 179 -90.17 1.32 45.55
N VAL A 180 -88.90 1.20 45.14
CA VAL A 180 -88.17 2.19 44.34
C VAL A 180 -89.13 2.70 43.27
N LYS A 181 -89.32 4.02 43.19
CA LYS A 181 -90.27 4.59 42.22
C LYS A 181 -89.82 4.17 40.82
N PRO A 182 -90.75 3.88 39.89
CA PRO A 182 -90.39 3.54 38.52
C PRO A 182 -89.61 4.67 37.83
N GLU A 183 -89.76 5.92 38.31
CA GLU A 183 -88.98 7.10 37.89
C GLU A 183 -87.50 7.00 38.27
N ASP A 184 -87.18 6.49 39.47
CA ASP A 184 -85.79 6.33 39.94
C ASP A 184 -85.10 5.16 39.23
N LEU A 185 -85.86 4.09 38.93
CA LEU A 185 -85.37 2.98 38.09
C LEU A 185 -85.15 3.44 36.64
N ALA A 186 -86.04 4.27 36.09
CA ALA A 186 -85.89 4.83 34.75
C ALA A 186 -84.69 5.79 34.66
N ALA A 187 -84.42 6.57 35.70
CA ALA A 187 -83.25 7.44 35.78
C ALA A 187 -81.94 6.61 35.87
N LEU A 188 -81.92 5.53 36.65
CA LEU A 188 -80.76 4.63 36.74
C LEU A 188 -80.50 3.91 35.41
N ASP A 189 -81.56 3.48 34.71
CA ASP A 189 -81.51 2.91 33.37
C ASP A 189 -80.98 3.90 32.33
N GLN A 190 -81.40 5.16 32.42
CA GLN A 190 -80.92 6.25 31.56
C GLN A 190 -79.42 6.50 31.79
N GLU A 191 -78.98 6.56 33.05
CA GLU A 191 -77.57 6.69 33.42
C GLU A 191 -76.75 5.48 32.97
N GLN A 192 -77.25 4.24 33.10
CA GLN A 192 -76.58 3.06 32.56
C GLN A 192 -76.40 3.16 31.04
N ARG A 193 -77.45 3.54 30.28
CA ARG A 193 -77.34 3.74 28.83
C ARG A 193 -76.35 4.85 28.46
N ASN A 194 -76.32 5.95 29.22
CA ASN A 194 -75.36 7.03 29.01
C ASN A 194 -73.93 6.56 29.28
N MET A 195 -73.70 5.80 30.35
CA MET A 195 -72.39 5.23 30.69
C MET A 195 -71.92 4.21 29.65
N GLU A 196 -72.81 3.36 29.15
CA GLU A 196 -72.53 2.42 28.06
C GLU A 196 -72.14 3.14 26.77
N GLN A 197 -72.85 4.21 26.41
CA GLN A 197 -72.52 5.03 25.24
C GLN A 197 -71.16 5.72 25.40
N ASN A 198 -70.89 6.30 26.58
CA ASN A 198 -69.60 6.95 26.87
C ASN A 198 -68.44 5.93 26.85
N LEU A 199 -68.65 4.73 27.37
CA LEU A 199 -67.67 3.64 27.32
C LEU A 199 -67.41 3.19 25.87
N LEU A 200 -68.44 3.10 25.03
CA LEU A 200 -68.28 2.77 23.62
C LEU A 200 -67.49 3.84 22.86
N VAL A 201 -67.79 5.12 23.10
CA VAL A 201 -67.09 6.24 22.47
C VAL A 201 -65.63 6.26 22.93
N SER A 202 -65.37 6.13 24.24
CA SER A 202 -64.00 6.03 24.78
C SER A 202 -63.22 4.83 24.22
N GLN A 203 -63.90 3.68 24.02
CA GLN A 203 -63.29 2.51 23.39
C GLN A 203 -62.93 2.76 21.91
N GLN A 204 -63.77 3.49 21.18
CA GLN A 204 -63.49 3.87 19.78
C GLN A 204 -62.34 4.86 19.68
N GLU A 205 -62.27 5.84 20.58
CA GLU A 205 -61.16 6.80 20.66
C GLU A 205 -59.83 6.10 20.98
N LEU A 206 -59.81 5.19 21.96
CA LEU A 206 -58.63 4.37 22.27
C LEU A 206 -58.20 3.51 21.09
N ARG A 207 -59.16 2.91 20.37
CA ARG A 207 -58.87 2.14 19.15
C ARG A 207 -58.26 3.03 18.06
N GLY A 208 -58.81 4.23 17.85
CA GLY A 208 -58.28 5.21 16.89
C GLY A 208 -56.84 5.63 17.23
N ALA A 209 -56.58 5.94 18.51
CA ALA A 209 -55.24 6.30 18.98
C ALA A 209 -54.23 5.16 18.79
N VAL A 210 -54.62 3.90 19.02
CA VAL A 210 -53.76 2.73 18.77
C VAL A 210 -53.50 2.54 17.27
N GLU A 211 -54.49 2.76 16.41
CA GLU A 211 -54.35 2.68 14.96
C GLU A 211 -53.46 3.81 14.39
N GLU A 212 -53.53 5.01 14.96
CA GLU A 212 -52.63 6.12 14.62
C GLU A 212 -51.19 5.82 15.05
N MET A 213 -50.98 5.40 16.30
CA MET A 213 -49.66 4.99 16.80
C MET A 213 -49.07 3.87 15.94
N ARG A 214 -49.89 2.89 15.54
CA ARG A 214 -49.46 1.81 14.64
C ARG A 214 -49.02 2.33 13.27
N ARG A 215 -49.76 3.28 12.68
CA ARG A 215 -49.38 3.92 11.41
C ARG A 215 -48.07 4.68 11.54
N GLU A 216 -47.87 5.42 12.63
CA GLU A 216 -46.61 6.12 12.89
C GLU A 216 -45.41 5.18 13.00
N TYR A 217 -45.58 4.03 13.68
CA TYR A 217 -44.54 3.00 13.74
C TYR A 217 -44.26 2.35 12.38
N GLU A 218 -45.30 2.07 11.60
CA GLU A 218 -45.17 1.54 10.24
C GLU A 218 -44.42 2.54 9.33
N ASP A 219 -44.72 3.84 9.43
CA ASP A 219 -44.02 4.91 8.71
C ASP A 219 -42.56 5.04 9.15
N GLN A 220 -42.29 4.99 10.47
CA GLN A 220 -40.92 5.01 10.98
C GLN A 220 -40.13 3.80 10.49
N ARG A 221 -40.74 2.61 10.49
CA ARG A 221 -40.12 1.39 9.97
C ARG A 221 -39.80 1.53 8.48
N LEU A 222 -40.73 2.02 7.67
CA LEU A 222 -40.50 2.24 6.23
C LEU A 222 -39.38 3.26 5.98
N ARG A 223 -39.32 4.35 6.75
CA ARG A 223 -38.22 5.34 6.66
C ARG A 223 -36.85 4.73 6.98
N LEU A 224 -36.80 3.83 7.97
CA LEU A 224 -35.58 3.10 8.31
C LEU A 224 -35.20 2.11 7.21
N GLU A 225 -36.17 1.38 6.64
CA GLU A 225 -35.96 0.48 5.51
C GLU A 225 -35.44 1.24 4.27
N ASP A 226 -36.03 2.38 3.92
CA ASP A 226 -35.57 3.24 2.83
C ASP A 226 -34.15 3.77 3.07
N ARG A 227 -33.85 4.22 4.30
CA ARG A 227 -32.51 4.68 4.65
C ARG A 227 -31.48 3.55 4.56
N ALA A 228 -31.83 2.34 4.98
CA ALA A 228 -30.98 1.17 4.84
C ALA A 228 -30.73 0.82 3.36
N LEU A 229 -31.75 0.92 2.50
CA LEU A 229 -31.60 0.73 1.05
C LEU A 229 -30.69 1.79 0.41
N VAL A 230 -30.83 3.05 0.79
CA VAL A 230 -29.96 4.14 0.31
C VAL A 230 -28.51 3.91 0.76
N MET A 231 -28.29 3.58 2.04
CA MET A 231 -26.95 3.28 2.54
C MET A 231 -26.35 2.04 1.86
N GLY A 232 -27.14 1.00 1.59
CA GLY A 232 -26.69 -0.19 0.86
C GLY A 232 -26.25 0.13 -0.58
N LYS A 233 -27.00 0.98 -1.29
CA LYS A 233 -26.61 1.46 -2.63
C LYS A 233 -25.33 2.28 -2.59
N GLU A 234 -25.16 3.14 -1.59
CA GLU A 234 -23.96 3.96 -1.44
C GLU A 234 -22.72 3.10 -1.10
N GLN A 235 -22.86 2.13 -0.20
CA GLN A 235 -21.80 1.16 0.09
C GLN A 235 -21.39 0.36 -1.14
N GLN A 236 -22.34 -0.05 -1.99
CA GLN A 236 -22.04 -0.74 -3.23
C GLN A 236 -21.24 0.16 -4.20
N LYS A 237 -21.63 1.43 -4.36
CA LYS A 237 -20.86 2.39 -5.16
C LYS A 237 -19.45 2.61 -4.61
N GLN A 238 -19.30 2.71 -3.29
CA GLN A 238 -17.99 2.83 -2.64
C GLN A 238 -17.12 1.59 -2.90
N ARG A 239 -17.68 0.37 -2.82
CA ARG A 239 -16.96 -0.87 -3.16
C ARG A 239 -16.51 -0.88 -4.62
N GLU A 240 -17.38 -0.49 -5.55
CA GLU A 240 -17.01 -0.38 -6.96
C GLU A 240 -15.94 0.69 -7.19
N ALA A 241 -16.01 1.83 -6.50
CA ALA A 241 -14.99 2.88 -6.59
C ALA A 241 -13.63 2.39 -6.07
N ILE A 242 -13.61 1.67 -4.94
CA ILE A 242 -12.39 1.05 -4.39
C ILE A 242 -11.82 0.04 -5.37
N GLN A 243 -12.65 -0.83 -5.96
CA GLN A 243 -12.20 -1.78 -6.98
C GLN A 243 -11.62 -1.08 -8.21
N ARG A 244 -12.26 -0.01 -8.70
CA ARG A 244 -11.74 0.81 -9.81
C ARG A 244 -10.40 1.47 -9.46
N ILE A 245 -10.25 1.97 -8.24
CA ILE A 245 -8.99 2.56 -7.76
C ILE A 245 -7.91 1.46 -7.65
N GLN A 246 -8.22 0.30 -7.09
CA GLN A 246 -7.29 -0.84 -7.03
C GLN A 246 -6.86 -1.30 -8.41
N GLN A 247 -7.80 -1.39 -9.36
CA GLN A 247 -7.49 -1.73 -10.75
C GLN A 247 -6.57 -0.67 -11.38
N ARG A 248 -6.88 0.62 -11.23
CA ARG A 248 -5.99 1.70 -11.70
C ARG A 248 -4.62 1.65 -11.04
N LEU A 249 -4.52 1.37 -9.74
CA LEU A 249 -3.24 1.23 -9.04
C LEU A 249 -2.45 0.01 -9.53
N SER A 250 -3.12 -1.08 -9.91
CA SER A 250 -2.47 -2.24 -10.54
C SER A 250 -2.01 -1.95 -11.97
N GLU A 251 -2.72 -1.10 -12.70
CA GLU A 251 -2.36 -0.65 -14.05
C GLU A 251 -1.27 0.44 -14.04
N GLN A 252 -1.25 1.29 -13.01
CA GLN A 252 -0.32 2.41 -12.84
C GLN A 252 0.96 2.05 -12.06
N SER A 253 0.94 0.96 -11.28
CA SER A 253 2.19 0.37 -10.78
C SER A 253 2.80 -0.36 -11.97
N PRO A 254 3.88 0.15 -12.61
CA PRO A 254 4.55 -0.63 -13.64
C PRO A 254 4.90 -1.96 -13.00
N SER A 255 4.41 -3.06 -13.57
CA SER A 255 4.71 -4.38 -13.03
C SER A 255 6.23 -4.43 -12.84
N SER A 256 6.69 -4.85 -11.67
CA SER A 256 8.13 -5.07 -11.43
C SER A 256 8.73 -5.94 -12.55
N GLU A 257 7.91 -6.82 -13.13
CA GLU A 257 8.17 -7.59 -14.35
C GLU A 257 8.43 -6.74 -15.60
N GLY A 258 7.67 -5.66 -15.83
CA GLY A 258 7.89 -4.72 -16.93
C GLY A 258 9.21 -3.95 -16.78
N GLN A 259 9.52 -3.48 -15.57
CA GLN A 259 10.81 -2.84 -15.28
C GLN A 259 11.98 -3.82 -15.42
N LEU A 260 11.81 -5.08 -15.01
CA LEU A 260 12.80 -6.14 -15.23
C LEU A 260 12.99 -6.42 -16.74
N ALA A 261 11.90 -6.52 -17.50
CA ALA A 261 11.97 -6.74 -18.95
C ALA A 261 12.62 -5.56 -19.70
N GLU A 262 12.40 -4.33 -19.24
CA GLU A 262 13.09 -3.14 -19.76
C GLU A 262 14.60 -3.17 -19.43
N LEU A 263 14.97 -3.50 -18.18
CA LEU A 263 16.36 -3.64 -17.78
C LEU A 263 17.07 -4.79 -18.52
N GLU A 264 16.38 -5.90 -18.80
CA GLU A 264 16.90 -7.01 -19.60
C GLU A 264 17.13 -6.60 -21.06
N LYS A 265 16.22 -5.82 -21.65
CA LYS A 265 16.42 -5.22 -22.99
C LYS A 265 17.60 -4.25 -23.01
N GLU A 266 17.77 -3.45 -21.97
CA GLU A 266 18.94 -2.57 -21.85
C GLU A 266 20.23 -3.35 -21.68
N ASN A 267 20.23 -4.43 -20.89
CA ASN A 267 21.39 -5.30 -20.69
C ASN A 267 21.80 -5.96 -22.00
N SER A 268 20.86 -6.53 -22.74
CA SER A 268 21.13 -7.11 -24.07
C SER A 268 21.63 -6.06 -25.08
N ARG A 269 21.08 -4.84 -25.07
CA ARG A 269 21.57 -3.71 -25.89
C ARG A 269 23.01 -3.34 -25.55
N LEU A 270 23.34 -3.23 -24.26
CA LEU A 270 24.70 -2.92 -23.80
C LEU A 270 25.69 -4.04 -24.12
N GLN A 271 25.27 -5.31 -24.00
CA GLN A 271 26.08 -6.45 -24.40
C GLN A 271 26.41 -6.42 -25.89
N LEU A 272 25.45 -6.07 -26.75
CA LEU A 272 25.70 -5.89 -28.19
C LEU A 272 26.68 -4.74 -28.46
N GLN A 273 26.55 -3.62 -27.75
CA GLN A 273 27.49 -2.50 -27.88
C GLN A 273 28.91 -2.88 -27.48
N VAL A 274 29.08 -3.70 -26.45
CA VAL A 274 30.39 -4.25 -26.04
C VAL A 274 30.95 -5.20 -27.10
N LYS A 275 30.12 -6.04 -27.71
CA LYS A 275 30.54 -6.91 -28.82
C LYS A 275 31.03 -6.10 -30.01
N HIS A 276 30.28 -5.09 -30.45
CA HIS A 276 30.66 -4.21 -31.55
C HIS A 276 31.98 -3.49 -31.28
N LEU A 277 32.15 -2.91 -30.09
CA LEU A 277 33.40 -2.25 -29.73
C LEU A 277 34.58 -3.25 -29.71
N ASN A 278 34.38 -4.47 -29.21
CA ASN A 278 35.42 -5.50 -29.25
C ASN A 278 35.76 -5.94 -30.68
N GLU A 279 34.78 -6.01 -31.58
CA GLU A 279 35.00 -6.29 -33.00
C GLU A 279 35.77 -5.15 -33.66
N GLU A 280 35.45 -3.89 -33.35
CA GLU A 280 36.24 -2.73 -33.79
C GLU A 280 37.69 -2.78 -33.27
N TYR A 281 37.90 -3.13 -32.00
CA TYR A 281 39.25 -3.31 -31.44
C TYR A 281 40.03 -4.40 -32.17
N ARG A 282 39.39 -5.54 -32.45
CA ARG A 282 40.01 -6.62 -33.22
C ARG A 282 40.34 -6.20 -34.65
N ALA A 283 39.42 -5.52 -35.33
CA ALA A 283 39.64 -5.02 -36.69
C ALA A 283 40.82 -4.04 -36.75
N ARG A 284 40.90 -3.08 -35.82
CA ARG A 284 42.04 -2.14 -35.74
C ARG A 284 43.35 -2.88 -35.49
N LEU A 285 43.38 -3.84 -34.57
CA LEU A 285 44.57 -4.66 -34.30
C LEU A 285 45.02 -5.44 -35.56
N VAL A 286 44.08 -5.98 -36.34
CA VAL A 286 44.38 -6.67 -37.59
C VAL A 286 44.97 -5.71 -38.62
N CYS A 287 44.40 -4.51 -38.80
CA CYS A 287 44.97 -3.49 -39.68
C CYS A 287 46.38 -3.10 -39.25
N TYR A 288 46.61 -2.89 -37.96
CA TYR A 288 47.94 -2.57 -37.44
C TYR A 288 48.96 -3.68 -37.66
N LEU A 289 48.57 -4.95 -37.49
CA LEU A 289 49.44 -6.09 -37.80
C LEU A 289 49.73 -6.19 -39.29
N HIS A 290 48.76 -5.87 -40.15
CA HIS A 290 48.95 -5.82 -41.60
C HIS A 290 49.90 -4.70 -42.02
N ASP A 291 49.73 -3.50 -41.46
CA ASP A 291 50.62 -2.35 -41.71
C ASP A 291 52.06 -2.66 -41.25
N LEU A 292 52.22 -3.36 -40.13
CA LEU A 292 53.53 -3.83 -39.65
C LEU A 292 54.15 -4.87 -40.58
N ALA A 293 53.37 -5.82 -41.09
CA ALA A 293 53.82 -6.80 -42.07
C ALA A 293 54.25 -6.11 -43.39
N ASP A 294 53.43 -5.21 -43.92
CA ASP A 294 53.74 -4.42 -45.12
C ASP A 294 55.02 -3.56 -44.95
N CYS A 295 55.23 -3.01 -43.75
CA CYS A 295 56.46 -2.29 -43.43
C CYS A 295 57.70 -3.20 -43.41
N MET A 296 57.56 -4.44 -42.91
CA MET A 296 58.65 -5.42 -42.90
C MET A 296 58.94 -6.00 -44.29
N ASP A 297 57.91 -6.28 -45.09
CA ASP A 297 58.05 -6.78 -46.45
C ASP A 297 58.74 -5.75 -47.37
N ARG A 298 58.40 -4.46 -47.22
CA ARG A 298 59.11 -3.35 -47.91
C ARG A 298 60.55 -3.15 -47.43
N LEU A 299 60.95 -3.74 -46.30
CA LEU A 299 62.35 -3.76 -45.84
C LEU A 299 63.13 -4.95 -46.43
N GLY A 300 62.46 -6.05 -46.75
CA GLY A 300 63.07 -7.29 -47.25
C GLY A 300 63.33 -7.33 -48.76
N VAL A 301 62.55 -6.57 -49.54
CA VAL A 301 62.63 -6.59 -51.02
C VAL A 301 63.80 -5.76 -51.57
N ASP A 302 64.32 -4.79 -50.81
CA ASP A 302 65.48 -3.95 -51.22
C ASP A 302 66.85 -4.68 -51.07
N GLY A 303 66.87 -5.95 -50.62
CA GLY A 303 68.09 -6.70 -50.27
C GLY A 303 68.86 -7.37 -51.42
N LYS A 304 68.56 -7.07 -52.69
CA LYS A 304 69.32 -7.61 -53.84
C LYS A 304 69.66 -6.53 -54.85
N GLY A 305 70.71 -5.76 -54.60
CA GLY A 305 71.39 -5.01 -55.65
C GLY A 305 72.21 -3.80 -55.20
N GLY A 306 73.46 -4.04 -54.78
CA GLY A 306 74.59 -3.17 -55.13
C GLY A 306 74.74 -1.80 -54.42
N GLY A 307 75.50 -1.80 -53.33
CA GLY A 307 76.54 -0.81 -52.97
C GLY A 307 76.28 0.70 -53.16
N GLY A 308 76.08 1.41 -52.05
CA GLY A 308 76.33 2.85 -51.94
C GLY A 308 75.91 3.39 -50.57
N GLY A 309 76.80 4.11 -49.87
CA GLY A 309 76.68 4.49 -48.46
C GLY A 309 75.60 5.53 -48.08
N GLY A 310 74.43 5.50 -48.73
CA GLY A 310 73.24 6.30 -48.40
C GLY A 310 72.05 5.48 -47.87
N GLU A 311 72.16 4.15 -47.87
CA GLU A 311 71.03 3.23 -47.57
C GLU A 311 70.78 3.04 -46.06
N GLU A 312 71.81 3.13 -45.22
CA GLU A 312 71.67 2.99 -43.76
C GLU A 312 70.81 4.11 -43.15
N GLU A 313 70.99 5.34 -43.61
CA GLU A 313 70.25 6.51 -43.10
C GLU A 313 68.76 6.45 -43.50
N GLN A 314 68.45 5.85 -44.66
CA GLN A 314 67.08 5.67 -45.14
C GLN A 314 66.39 4.49 -44.43
N GLY A 315 67.13 3.41 -44.15
CA GLY A 315 66.67 2.29 -43.33
C GLY A 315 66.41 2.68 -41.87
N GLU A 316 67.26 3.53 -41.28
CA GLU A 316 67.03 4.12 -39.95
C GLU A 316 65.80 5.04 -39.93
N LYS A 317 65.61 5.90 -40.93
CA LYS A 317 64.42 6.75 -41.04
C LYS A 317 63.13 5.91 -41.16
N LYS A 318 63.14 4.80 -41.91
CA LYS A 318 62.01 3.85 -41.99
C LYS A 318 61.77 3.15 -40.64
N ARG A 319 62.82 2.68 -39.95
CA ARG A 319 62.72 2.10 -38.60
C ARG A 319 62.19 3.08 -37.55
N ARG A 320 62.60 4.35 -37.59
CA ARG A 320 62.07 5.40 -36.70
C ARG A 320 60.59 5.68 -36.97
N LYS A 321 60.15 5.69 -38.23
CA LYS A 321 58.71 5.82 -38.58
C LYS A 321 57.88 4.66 -38.05
N MET A 322 58.38 3.43 -38.17
CA MET A 322 57.75 2.23 -37.59
C MET A 322 57.70 2.32 -36.06
N PHE A 323 58.77 2.77 -35.42
CA PHE A 323 58.81 2.91 -33.97
C PHE A 323 57.79 3.95 -33.48
N VAL A 324 57.70 5.11 -34.13
CA VAL A 324 56.71 6.16 -33.80
C VAL A 324 55.28 5.66 -34.01
N PHE A 325 55.02 4.85 -35.03
CA PHE A 325 53.71 4.25 -35.27
C PHE A 325 53.32 3.24 -34.18
N VAL A 326 54.23 2.32 -33.81
CA VAL A 326 54.02 1.36 -32.72
C VAL A 326 53.85 2.07 -31.37
N GLU A 327 54.61 3.12 -31.12
CA GLU A 327 54.50 3.94 -29.93
C GLU A 327 53.15 4.68 -29.87
N GLY A 328 52.67 5.19 -31.02
CA GLY A 328 51.33 5.74 -31.17
C GLY A 328 50.23 4.72 -30.86
N MET A 329 50.30 3.51 -31.44
CA MET A 329 49.36 2.43 -31.15
C MET A 329 49.34 2.03 -29.68
N LEU A 330 50.51 1.84 -29.07
CA LEU A 330 50.62 1.49 -27.65
C LEU A 330 50.03 2.58 -26.78
N GLN A 331 50.19 3.85 -27.15
CA GLN A 331 49.61 4.98 -26.45
C GLN A 331 48.08 5.03 -26.61
N GLU A 332 47.55 4.76 -27.80
CA GLU A 332 46.10 4.65 -28.02
C GLU A 332 45.49 3.53 -27.19
N VAL A 333 46.10 2.34 -27.20
CA VAL A 333 45.67 1.18 -26.39
C VAL A 333 45.70 1.54 -24.90
N ARG A 334 46.80 2.11 -24.40
CA ARG A 334 46.91 2.55 -23.00
C ARG A 334 45.85 3.60 -22.63
N SER A 335 45.57 4.55 -23.51
CA SER A 335 44.59 5.61 -23.26
C SER A 335 43.15 5.09 -23.27
N SER A 336 42.84 4.12 -24.14
CA SER A 336 41.56 3.44 -24.18
C SER A 336 41.32 2.63 -22.90
N TYR A 337 42.31 1.83 -22.46
CA TYR A 337 42.20 1.08 -21.21
C TYR A 337 42.02 2.00 -20.00
N ARG A 338 42.76 3.12 -19.93
CA ARG A 338 42.57 4.13 -18.88
C ARG A 338 41.15 4.72 -18.89
N SER A 339 40.63 5.11 -20.06
CA SER A 339 39.27 5.64 -20.18
C SER A 339 38.22 4.61 -19.75
N ARG A 340 38.40 3.34 -20.11
CA ARG A 340 37.50 2.25 -19.68
C ARG A 340 37.56 2.01 -18.18
N GLU A 341 38.76 2.00 -17.61
CA GLU A 341 38.97 1.86 -16.16
C GLU A 341 38.32 3.01 -15.39
N GLU A 342 38.47 4.25 -15.87
CA GLU A 342 37.81 5.43 -15.31
C GLU A 342 36.28 5.31 -15.33
N GLN A 343 35.71 4.83 -16.45
CA GLN A 343 34.26 4.59 -16.55
C GLN A 343 33.78 3.54 -15.55
N LEU A 344 34.49 2.41 -15.43
CA LEU A 344 34.14 1.35 -14.49
C LEU A 344 34.28 1.83 -13.04
N ALA A 345 35.35 2.55 -12.72
CA ALA A 345 35.57 3.14 -11.40
C ALA A 345 34.51 4.21 -11.07
N ALA A 346 34.06 5.00 -12.04
CA ALA A 346 32.98 5.96 -11.85
C ALA A 346 31.63 5.26 -11.62
N ALA A 347 31.32 4.23 -12.40
CA ALA A 347 30.11 3.42 -12.22
C ALA A 347 30.10 2.73 -10.85
N ALA A 348 31.20 2.09 -10.44
CA ALA A 348 31.34 1.46 -9.13
C ALA A 348 31.14 2.47 -7.98
N ARG A 349 31.74 3.67 -8.09
CA ARG A 349 31.51 4.78 -7.13
C ARG A 349 30.04 5.19 -7.10
N SER A 350 29.36 5.26 -8.25
CA SER A 350 27.93 5.60 -8.32
C SER A 350 27.05 4.53 -7.65
N TYR A 351 27.34 3.24 -7.86
CA TYR A 351 26.60 2.14 -7.24
C TYR A 351 26.83 2.11 -5.73
N LYS A 352 28.07 2.30 -5.27
CA LYS A 352 28.37 2.45 -3.84
C LYS A 352 27.55 3.58 -3.21
N LYS A 353 27.44 4.72 -3.88
CA LYS A 353 26.63 5.87 -3.40
C LYS A 353 25.13 5.53 -3.37
N LYS A 354 24.62 4.84 -4.40
CA LYS A 354 23.22 4.38 -4.44
C LYS A 354 22.93 3.38 -3.30
N LEU A 355 23.82 2.42 -3.09
CA LEU A 355 23.71 1.43 -2.01
C LEU A 355 23.73 2.09 -0.63
N GLN A 356 24.65 3.04 -0.40
CA GLN A 356 24.67 3.83 0.83
C GLN A 356 23.38 4.63 1.04
N ARG A 357 22.80 5.20 -0.03
CA ARG A 357 21.51 5.90 0.05
C ARG A 357 20.38 4.94 0.44
N LEU A 358 20.31 3.76 -0.18
CA LEU A 358 19.31 2.74 0.12
C LEU A 358 19.44 2.22 1.55
N SER A 359 20.66 1.90 1.99
CA SER A 359 20.95 1.49 3.37
C SER A 359 20.48 2.54 4.39
N ARG A 360 20.76 3.83 4.15
CA ARG A 360 20.25 4.92 5.02
C ARG A 360 18.73 5.01 5.04
N ILE A 361 18.07 4.77 3.90
CA ILE A 361 16.61 4.77 3.82
C ILE A 361 16.05 3.56 4.59
N GLN A 362 16.62 2.37 4.39
CA GLN A 362 16.23 1.16 5.12
C GLN A 362 16.40 1.34 6.62
N GLN A 363 17.53 1.88 7.09
CA GLN A 363 17.75 2.16 8.51
C GLN A 363 16.70 3.12 9.07
N ARG A 364 16.37 4.20 8.36
CA ARG A 364 15.32 5.15 8.77
C ARG A 364 13.94 4.49 8.81
N LEU A 365 13.64 3.63 7.84
CA LEU A 365 12.38 2.91 7.78
C LEU A 365 12.26 1.90 8.93
N LEU A 366 13.33 1.16 9.22
CA LEU A 366 13.40 0.26 10.38
C LEU A 366 13.17 1.03 11.67
N VAL A 367 13.82 2.19 11.86
CA VAL A 367 13.59 3.04 13.05
C VAL A 367 12.13 3.52 13.13
N ALA A 368 11.54 3.97 12.03
CA ALA A 368 10.14 4.37 12.01
C ALA A 368 9.21 3.19 12.35
N TYR A 369 9.53 2.01 11.84
CA TYR A 369 8.81 0.78 12.14
C TYR A 369 8.98 0.35 13.61
N ARG A 370 10.18 0.46 14.23
CA ARG A 370 10.40 0.26 15.69
C ARG A 370 9.37 1.03 16.48
N VAL A 371 9.32 2.34 16.21
CA VAL A 371 8.54 3.32 16.98
C VAL A 371 7.06 3.07 16.78
N GLN A 372 6.61 2.81 15.54
CA GLN A 372 5.22 2.48 15.27
C GLN A 372 4.78 1.20 15.98
N ARG A 373 5.62 0.17 15.96
CA ARG A 373 5.34 -1.12 16.60
C ARG A 373 5.27 -0.98 18.12
N GLU A 374 6.19 -0.24 18.72
CA GLU A 374 6.14 0.09 20.16
C GLU A 374 4.88 0.88 20.53
N GLN A 375 4.47 1.86 19.72
CA GLN A 375 3.23 2.61 19.95
C GLN A 375 1.98 1.72 19.94
N ILE A 376 1.91 0.76 19.02
CA ILE A 376 0.80 -0.21 18.94
C ILE A 376 0.83 -1.14 20.17
N LEU A 377 2.00 -1.62 20.57
CA LEU A 377 2.17 -2.47 21.76
C LEU A 377 1.79 -1.73 23.06
N CYS A 378 2.05 -0.42 23.14
CA CYS A 378 1.64 0.42 24.28
C CYS A 378 0.13 0.75 24.28
N GLN A 379 -0.59 0.53 23.18
CA GLN A 379 -2.04 0.79 23.06
C GLN A 379 -2.82 -0.49 22.71
N PRO A 380 -2.94 -1.46 23.64
CA PRO A 380 -3.57 -2.76 23.38
C PRO A 380 -5.07 -2.68 23.06
N GLU A 381 -5.74 -1.57 23.37
CA GLU A 381 -7.17 -1.36 23.09
C GLU A 381 -7.46 -1.08 21.61
N SER A 382 -6.44 -0.75 20.81
CA SER A 382 -6.60 -0.42 19.39
C SER A 382 -6.88 -1.64 18.49
N GLY A 383 -6.71 -2.87 18.99
CA GLY A 383 -6.95 -4.11 18.24
C GLY A 383 -6.03 -4.29 17.02
N LEU A 384 -5.01 -3.44 16.87
CA LEU A 384 -4.07 -3.46 15.76
C LEU A 384 -2.95 -4.48 16.04
N ASP A 385 -2.63 -5.29 15.05
CA ASP A 385 -1.51 -6.23 15.11
C ASP A 385 -0.17 -5.46 14.96
N PRO A 386 0.76 -5.55 15.93
CA PRO A 386 2.09 -4.93 15.84
C PRO A 386 2.95 -5.47 14.69
N GLY A 387 2.64 -6.65 14.15
CA GLY A 387 3.39 -7.27 13.06
C GLY A 387 4.76 -7.84 13.46
N ALA A 388 5.49 -8.34 12.45
CA ALA A 388 6.71 -9.12 12.61
C ALA A 388 7.87 -8.34 13.27
N PRO A 389 8.67 -8.97 14.13
CA PRO A 389 9.86 -8.36 14.70
C PRO A 389 10.87 -7.86 13.65
N GLU A 390 11.57 -6.78 13.97
CA GLU A 390 12.53 -6.17 13.05
C GLU A 390 13.75 -7.01 12.68
N ALA A 391 14.06 -8.02 13.48
CA ALA A 391 15.08 -8.99 13.15
C ALA A 391 14.80 -9.69 11.81
N HIS A 392 13.54 -9.73 11.36
CA HIS A 392 13.16 -10.30 10.07
C HIS A 392 13.45 -9.39 8.87
N PHE A 393 13.79 -8.11 9.11
CA PHE A 393 14.04 -7.11 8.06
C PHE A 393 15.48 -6.56 8.08
N SER A 394 16.28 -6.97 9.05
CA SER A 394 17.68 -6.54 9.15
C SER A 394 18.52 -7.29 8.11
N LEU A 395 19.14 -6.54 7.20
CA LEU A 395 20.04 -7.05 6.15
C LEU A 395 21.49 -7.22 6.67
N GLU A 396 21.67 -7.42 7.97
CA GLU A 396 23.01 -7.57 8.56
C GLU A 396 23.64 -8.88 8.09
N ASP A 397 24.52 -8.73 7.09
CA ASP A 397 25.56 -9.67 6.71
C ASP A 397 26.48 -9.91 7.93
N PRO A 398 26.78 -11.16 8.31
CA PRO A 398 27.48 -11.49 9.56
C PRO A 398 28.99 -11.15 9.59
N GLU A 399 29.51 -10.42 8.59
CA GLU A 399 30.94 -10.22 8.39
C GLU A 399 31.28 -8.72 8.18
N GLY A 400 31.43 -7.95 9.26
CA GLY A 400 31.96 -6.58 9.19
C GLY A 400 31.96 -5.82 10.52
N PRO A 401 32.97 -4.95 10.80
CA PRO A 401 33.41 -4.66 12.16
C PRO A 401 32.47 -3.76 12.95
N GLN A 402 32.32 -4.16 14.22
CA GLN A 402 31.58 -3.53 15.30
C GLN A 402 31.83 -2.02 15.39
N HIS A 403 30.77 -1.23 15.26
CA HIS A 403 30.73 0.15 15.77
C HIS A 403 30.31 0.09 17.25
N PRO A 404 31.19 0.48 18.20
CA PRO A 404 30.94 0.37 19.63
C PRO A 404 30.17 1.60 20.12
N GLU A 405 28.89 1.72 19.75
CA GLU A 405 28.05 2.82 20.26
C GLU A 405 26.64 2.37 20.69
N LEU A 406 26.27 1.09 20.49
CA LEU A 406 24.94 0.56 20.86
C LEU A 406 24.89 -0.24 22.17
N HIS A 407 26.03 -0.54 22.80
CA HIS A 407 26.03 -1.27 24.07
C HIS A 407 25.64 -0.42 25.29
N THR A 408 25.77 0.91 25.21
CA THR A 408 25.53 1.81 26.36
C THR A 408 24.05 1.98 26.71
N ALA A 409 23.12 1.60 25.82
CA ALA A 409 21.69 1.74 26.05
C ALA A 409 21.02 0.48 26.62
N GLN A 410 21.72 -0.66 26.64
CA GLN A 410 21.13 -1.96 27.01
C GLN A 410 21.30 -2.31 28.50
N GLU A 411 22.15 -1.59 29.24
CA GLU A 411 22.47 -1.86 30.65
C GLU A 411 21.66 -1.02 31.66
N THR A 412 21.00 0.08 31.25
CA THR A 412 20.22 0.91 32.18
C THR A 412 18.82 0.35 32.49
N ILE A 413 18.28 -0.53 31.64
CA ILE A 413 16.93 -1.09 31.80
C ILE A 413 16.95 -2.41 32.60
N ARG A 414 18.11 -3.06 32.75
CA ARG A 414 18.25 -4.30 33.55
C ARG A 414 18.43 -4.09 35.05
N ALA A 415 18.59 -2.85 35.52
CA ALA A 415 18.86 -2.55 36.93
C ALA A 415 17.62 -2.11 37.76
N GLN A 416 16.41 -2.19 37.21
CA GLN A 416 15.16 -1.96 37.96
C GLN A 416 14.19 -3.12 37.78
N GLY A 417 14.37 -4.15 38.60
CA GLY A 417 13.49 -5.32 38.67
C GLY A 417 14.09 -6.34 39.62
N ASN A 418 13.63 -6.33 40.86
CA ASN A 418 14.08 -7.23 41.93
C ASN A 418 13.99 -8.72 41.52
N PRO A 419 15.02 -9.55 41.79
CA PRO A 419 14.95 -10.99 41.63
C PRO A 419 14.55 -11.66 42.95
N GLY A 420 13.65 -12.64 42.89
CA GLY A 420 13.34 -13.44 44.08
C GLY A 420 12.36 -14.57 43.81
N GLN A 421 12.89 -15.81 43.95
CA GLN A 421 12.22 -17.10 44.18
C GLN A 421 11.81 -17.85 42.89
N THR A 422 12.61 -18.82 42.40
CA THR A 422 12.68 -20.27 42.80
C THR A 422 11.31 -20.93 42.77
N SER A 423 11.05 -22.11 42.23
CA SER A 423 11.78 -23.20 41.60
C SER A 423 10.70 -24.07 40.96
N GLU A 424 11.08 -24.90 40.00
CA GLU A 424 10.49 -26.22 39.70
C GLU A 424 9.10 -26.52 40.26
N GLU A 425 8.08 -26.52 39.40
CA GLU A 425 6.99 -27.50 39.43
C GLU A 425 6.19 -27.41 38.12
N ALA A 426 5.69 -28.56 37.66
CA ALA A 426 4.78 -28.76 36.52
C ALA A 426 5.36 -28.66 35.10
N LYS A 427 6.36 -29.50 34.81
CA LYS A 427 6.26 -30.38 33.62
C LYS A 427 5.45 -31.60 34.05
N VAL A 428 4.15 -31.62 33.77
CA VAL A 428 3.28 -32.81 33.68
C VAL A 428 1.90 -32.30 33.24
N ASP A 429 1.28 -33.05 32.32
CA ASP A 429 -0.11 -32.94 31.86
C ASP A 429 -0.46 -31.88 30.80
N MET A 430 0.03 -32.13 29.59
CA MET A 430 -0.79 -31.97 28.40
C MET A 430 -1.32 -33.37 28.03
N GLU A 431 -2.62 -33.47 27.73
CA GLU A 431 -3.35 -34.68 27.29
C GLU A 431 -4.16 -35.46 28.33
N GLU A 432 -4.94 -34.76 29.15
CA GLU A 432 -6.24 -35.30 29.54
C GLU A 432 -7.21 -34.13 29.65
N HIS A 433 -7.98 -33.86 28.60
CA HIS A 433 -9.30 -33.17 28.58
C HIS A 433 -9.81 -33.17 27.12
N GLN A 434 -9.92 -34.36 26.54
CA GLN A 434 -10.83 -34.64 25.43
C GLN A 434 -11.87 -35.64 25.92
N LYS A 435 -12.83 -35.17 26.71
CA LYS A 435 -14.19 -35.71 26.81
C LYS A 435 -15.01 -34.81 27.74
N GLU A 436 -16.30 -34.75 27.41
CA GLU A 436 -17.38 -34.05 28.11
C GLU A 436 -17.51 -32.54 27.87
N MET A 437 -18.16 -32.22 26.74
CA MET A 437 -19.33 -31.34 26.84
C MET A 437 -20.33 -31.75 25.76
N THR A 438 -21.32 -32.54 26.16
CA THR A 438 -22.53 -32.75 25.36
C THR A 438 -23.28 -31.41 25.27
N PRO A 439 -23.79 -31.01 24.08
CA PRO A 439 -24.47 -29.74 23.93
C PRO A 439 -25.94 -29.93 24.30
N SER A 440 -26.26 -29.75 25.58
CA SER A 440 -27.65 -29.58 25.99
C SER A 440 -27.85 -28.14 26.44
N VAL A 441 -28.69 -27.44 25.68
CA VAL A 441 -29.22 -26.09 25.92
C VAL A 441 -28.24 -24.93 25.65
N LEU A 442 -27.96 -24.67 24.38
CA LEU A 442 -27.51 -23.35 23.92
C LEU A 442 -28.60 -22.73 23.04
N SER A 443 -28.85 -21.43 23.22
CA SER A 443 -29.84 -20.69 22.43
C SER A 443 -29.54 -20.79 20.93
N PRO A 444 -30.55 -20.63 20.05
CA PRO A 444 -30.38 -20.72 18.59
C PRO A 444 -29.27 -19.82 18.03
N ILE A 445 -29.00 -18.69 18.70
CA ILE A 445 -27.97 -17.71 18.33
C ILE A 445 -26.57 -18.27 18.57
N ASN A 446 -26.35 -18.98 19.68
CA ASN A 446 -25.04 -19.53 20.04
C ASN A 446 -24.65 -20.73 19.15
N GLN A 447 -25.63 -21.51 18.68
CA GLN A 447 -25.40 -22.57 17.69
C GLN A 447 -25.00 -22.02 16.32
N SER A 448 -25.67 -20.95 15.87
CA SER A 448 -25.32 -20.27 14.62
C SER A 448 -23.89 -19.71 14.68
N MET A 449 -23.53 -19.09 15.80
CA MET A 449 -22.21 -18.50 15.99
C MET A 449 -21.09 -19.56 16.02
N TYR A 450 -21.31 -20.69 16.70
CA TYR A 450 -20.37 -21.83 16.68
C TYR A 450 -20.17 -22.37 15.27
N PHE A 451 -21.23 -22.50 14.46
CA PHE A 451 -21.14 -23.02 13.10
C PHE A 451 -20.39 -22.06 12.15
N ILE A 452 -20.62 -20.75 12.29
CA ILE A 452 -19.93 -19.71 11.51
C ILE A 452 -18.44 -19.68 11.85
N VAL A 453 -18.09 -19.62 13.15
CA VAL A 453 -16.69 -19.60 13.59
C VAL A 453 -15.97 -20.87 13.14
N LYS A 454 -16.60 -22.03 13.29
CA LYS A 454 -16.06 -23.31 12.82
C LYS A 454 -15.85 -23.32 11.30
N GLY A 455 -16.82 -22.80 10.52
CA GLY A 455 -16.70 -22.67 9.07
C GLY A 455 -15.57 -21.73 8.64
N MET A 456 -15.39 -20.59 9.33
CA MET A 456 -14.30 -19.66 9.06
C MET A 456 -12.92 -20.26 9.38
N ILE A 457 -12.81 -21.02 10.48
CA ILE A 457 -11.57 -21.70 10.85
C ILE A 457 -11.21 -22.76 9.80
N PHE A 458 -12.17 -23.61 9.39
CA PHE A 458 -11.91 -24.62 8.37
C PHE A 458 -11.57 -24.02 7.01
N SER A 459 -12.27 -22.96 6.59
CA SER A 459 -11.98 -22.28 5.32
C SER A 459 -10.58 -21.64 5.32
N LYS A 460 -10.17 -20.99 6.42
CA LYS A 460 -8.82 -20.44 6.55
C LYS A 460 -7.75 -21.53 6.58
N GLN A 461 -8.03 -22.63 7.30
CA GLN A 461 -7.13 -23.77 7.38
C GLN A 461 -6.89 -24.40 6.01
N GLU A 462 -7.94 -24.57 5.20
CA GLU A 462 -7.83 -25.11 3.84
C GLU A 462 -6.96 -24.24 2.91
N VAL A 463 -7.04 -22.91 3.05
CA VAL A 463 -6.20 -21.97 2.29
C VAL A 463 -4.74 -22.12 2.68
N TYR A 464 -4.42 -22.18 3.99
CA TYR A 464 -3.05 -22.39 4.45
C TYR A 464 -2.49 -23.75 4.04
N GLU A 465 -3.31 -24.81 4.02
CA GLU A 465 -2.87 -26.12 3.55
C GLU A 465 -2.58 -26.14 2.05
N LYS A 466 -3.36 -25.41 1.24
CA LYS A 466 -3.10 -25.21 -0.19
C LYS A 466 -1.82 -24.42 -0.43
N GLU A 467 -1.61 -23.33 0.29
CA GLU A 467 -0.38 -22.52 0.20
C GLU A 467 0.85 -23.32 0.63
N ARG A 468 0.75 -24.10 1.72
CA ARG A 468 1.82 -25.00 2.17
C ARG A 468 2.15 -26.06 1.11
N ALA A 469 1.15 -26.66 0.47
CA ALA A 469 1.38 -27.62 -0.62
C ALA A 469 2.06 -26.96 -1.84
N GLN A 470 1.67 -25.74 -2.20
CA GLN A 470 2.30 -24.96 -3.27
C GLN A 470 3.75 -24.59 -2.93
N LEU A 471 4.04 -24.19 -1.70
CA LEU A 471 5.41 -23.89 -1.27
C LEU A 471 6.29 -25.13 -1.27
N ILE A 472 5.78 -26.27 -0.81
CA ILE A 472 6.52 -27.55 -0.85
C ILE A 472 6.84 -27.93 -2.30
N THR A 473 5.87 -27.88 -3.22
CA THR A 473 6.13 -28.18 -4.63
C THR A 473 7.16 -27.24 -5.24
N ARG A 474 7.08 -25.93 -4.96
CA ARG A 474 8.05 -24.95 -5.45
C ARG A 474 9.45 -25.18 -4.87
N ALA A 475 9.55 -25.54 -3.59
CA ALA A 475 10.80 -25.91 -2.94
C ALA A 475 11.42 -27.15 -3.59
N THR A 476 10.64 -28.21 -3.84
CA THR A 476 11.16 -29.42 -4.50
C THR A 476 11.68 -29.15 -5.92
N VAL A 477 11.05 -28.25 -6.67
CA VAL A 477 11.54 -27.84 -8.00
C VAL A 477 12.84 -27.06 -7.88
N ALA A 478 12.94 -26.14 -6.92
CA ALA A 478 14.17 -25.39 -6.68
C ALA A 478 15.33 -26.29 -6.24
N GLU A 479 15.06 -27.27 -5.36
CA GLU A 479 16.04 -28.30 -4.99
C GLU A 479 16.51 -29.10 -6.21
N GLY A 480 15.60 -29.47 -7.12
CA GLY A 480 15.95 -30.11 -8.39
C GLY A 480 16.86 -29.24 -9.27
N GLN A 481 16.54 -27.94 -9.41
CA GLN A 481 17.37 -27.01 -10.19
C GLN A 481 18.77 -26.82 -9.58
N VAL A 482 18.87 -26.78 -8.25
CA VAL A 482 20.16 -26.72 -7.56
C VAL A 482 20.97 -28.00 -7.78
N LEU A 483 20.34 -29.18 -7.75
CA LEU A 483 21.00 -30.45 -8.07
C LEU A 483 21.48 -30.51 -9.53
N GLU A 484 20.69 -30.00 -10.48
CA GLU A 484 21.09 -29.90 -11.89
C GLU A 484 22.27 -28.95 -12.09
N LEU A 485 22.27 -27.78 -11.42
CA LEU A 485 23.39 -26.85 -11.45
C LEU A 485 24.63 -27.45 -10.78
N GLN A 486 24.47 -28.17 -9.69
CA GLN A 486 25.57 -28.87 -9.02
C GLN A 486 26.16 -29.96 -9.92
N GLN A 487 25.33 -30.78 -10.58
CA GLN A 487 25.80 -31.74 -11.57
C GLN A 487 26.49 -31.07 -12.77
N TYR A 488 26.00 -29.92 -13.22
CA TYR A 488 26.65 -29.16 -14.29
C TYR A 488 28.04 -28.67 -13.86
N ILE A 489 28.15 -28.14 -12.65
CA ILE A 489 29.43 -27.73 -12.06
C ILE A 489 30.36 -28.93 -11.94
N ASP A 490 29.91 -30.04 -11.37
CA ASP A 490 30.73 -31.24 -11.16
C ASP A 490 31.20 -31.87 -12.49
N ASN A 491 30.36 -31.85 -13.53
CA ASN A 491 30.69 -32.44 -14.83
C ASN A 491 31.51 -31.52 -15.76
N HIS A 492 31.35 -30.20 -15.66
CA HIS A 492 31.91 -29.25 -16.63
C HIS A 492 32.88 -28.22 -16.05
N LEU A 493 32.80 -27.95 -14.75
CA LEU A 493 33.60 -26.92 -14.07
C LEU A 493 34.50 -27.49 -12.97
N GLY A 494 34.28 -28.74 -12.54
CA GLY A 494 35.15 -29.46 -11.62
C GLY A 494 36.41 -30.00 -12.30
N ARG A 495 37.47 -29.18 -12.34
CA ARG A 495 38.85 -29.63 -12.51
C ARG A 495 39.72 -29.10 -11.39
#